data_AF-A0A8T6SC50-F1
#
_entry.id   AF-A0A8T6SC50-F1
#
_cell.length_a   1.000
_cell.length_b   1.000
_cell.length_c   1.000
_cell.angle_alpha   90.00
_cell.angle_beta   90.00
_cell.angle_gamma   90.00
#
_symmetry.space_group_name_H-M   'P 1'
#
loop_
_entity.id
_entity.type
_entity.pdbx_description
1 polymer ?
#
loop_
_entity_poly.entity_id
_entity_poly.type
_entity_poly.pdbx_seq_one_letter_code
_entity_poly.pdbx_strand_id
1 'polypeptide(L)'
;MITGKGSEYMGEMVRGFVHRPGVHCLSSSLRDVFEFHGYKFSEETVFGLDRSLGFAYWPMKKAVPPIFIGGRGSKGIEDVCRILKIQWKRKTTTSTKKAWQTVKDQIDNNIPVMLQVDMFYLDYFRGKTSHFGGHMIVLAGYDEQRGEAYVTDVQNKKIEAKRRKDGLFATSLNSLAEARSSTFKPFPPRNAWFIFVFPRESVPLEKAVKTAIKNTAESFLNPPIKNLGVKGIRRFAKQVVKWPDTIRGTVYDPIQFKTQIPMLKLNLFLAYAFIEEAGSGGGLFRRIYSRFLREASHILHAKTLEKASNLMIKSADIWTEIANILLT
;
A
#
# COMPACT_ATOMS: atom_id res chain seq x y z
N MET A 1 -43.89 -22.50 28.18
CA MET A 1 -44.10 -21.37 27.25
C MET A 1 -42.77 -21.05 26.60
N ILE A 2 -42.69 -21.29 25.29
CA ILE A 2 -41.53 -20.97 24.45
C ILE A 2 -41.76 -19.54 23.94
N THR A 3 -40.95 -18.59 24.39
CA THR A 3 -40.87 -17.23 23.83
C THR A 3 -39.45 -16.75 24.13
N GLY A 4 -38.56 -16.44 23.20
CA GLY A 4 -38.50 -16.48 21.76
C GLY A 4 -37.07 -16.03 21.47
N LYS A 5 -36.27 -16.83 20.76
CA LYS A 5 -34.95 -16.39 20.31
C LYS A 5 -35.20 -15.23 19.36
N GLY A 6 -34.94 -14.01 19.82
CA GLY A 6 -34.86 -12.85 18.94
C GLY A 6 -33.87 -13.18 17.83
N SER A 7 -34.28 -12.97 16.59
CA SER A 7 -33.43 -13.19 15.41
C SER A 7 -32.15 -12.37 15.58
N GLU A 8 -31.05 -13.04 15.91
CA GLU A 8 -29.73 -12.42 16.06
C GLU A 8 -29.36 -11.75 14.74
N TYR A 9 -29.04 -10.46 14.83
CA TYR A 9 -28.42 -9.73 13.74
C TYR A 9 -27.06 -10.38 13.48
N MET A 10 -26.91 -11.14 12.40
CA MET A 10 -25.67 -11.87 12.06
C MET A 10 -24.64 -10.99 11.33
N GLY A 11 -24.72 -9.68 11.56
CA GLY A 11 -23.83 -8.67 10.98
C GLY A 11 -23.09 -7.95 12.09
N GLU A 12 -21.77 -8.02 12.06
CA GLU A 12 -20.89 -7.41 13.07
C GLU A 12 -20.03 -6.32 12.44
N MET A 13 -19.93 -5.20 13.14
CA MET A 13 -19.12 -4.04 12.77
C MET A 13 -18.22 -3.69 13.95
N VAL A 14 -16.94 -3.43 13.67
CA VAL A 14 -16.01 -2.94 14.69
C VAL A 14 -16.46 -1.56 15.14
N ARG A 15 -16.94 -1.46 16.38
CA ARG A 15 -17.46 -0.22 16.98
C ARG A 15 -16.35 0.82 17.09
N GLY A 16 -16.66 2.05 16.68
CA GLY A 16 -15.73 3.18 16.72
C GLY A 16 -14.60 3.11 15.69
N PHE A 17 -14.62 2.15 14.76
CA PHE A 17 -13.66 2.12 13.66
C PHE A 17 -13.87 3.30 12.70
N VAL A 18 -12.77 3.98 12.36
CA VAL A 18 -12.78 5.13 11.46
C VAL A 18 -11.85 4.87 10.30
N HIS A 19 -12.40 4.85 9.09
CA HIS A 19 -11.61 4.84 7.86
C HIS A 19 -11.50 6.25 7.27
N ARG A 20 -10.27 6.68 6.95
CA ARG A 20 -9.99 7.89 6.16
C ARG A 20 -9.26 7.49 4.88
N PRO A 21 -9.91 7.54 3.72
CA PRO A 21 -9.29 7.13 2.46
C PRO A 21 -7.99 7.90 2.21
N GLY A 22 -6.88 7.17 2.11
CA GLY A 22 -5.58 7.71 1.77
C GLY A 22 -5.12 7.25 0.38
N VAL A 23 -3.87 7.52 0.01
CA VAL A 23 -3.35 7.25 -1.34
C VAL A 23 -2.53 5.97 -1.45
N HIS A 24 -2.00 5.46 -0.34
CA HIS A 24 -1.13 4.29 -0.30
C HIS A 24 -1.69 3.23 0.65
N CYS A 25 -1.98 2.05 0.10
CA CYS A 25 -2.73 1.00 0.77
C CYS A 25 -2.13 0.56 2.10
N LEU A 26 -0.79 0.48 2.19
CA LEU A 26 -0.10 0.09 3.42
C LEU A 26 -0.20 1.17 4.50
N SER A 27 0.16 2.42 4.21
CA SER A 27 0.14 3.50 5.21
C SER A 27 -1.28 3.84 5.63
N SER A 28 -2.24 3.79 4.71
CA SER A 28 -3.67 3.95 5.01
C SER A 28 -4.17 2.87 5.97
N SER A 29 -3.90 1.59 5.69
CA SER A 29 -4.31 0.47 6.54
C SER A 29 -3.66 0.51 7.92
N LEU A 30 -2.37 0.83 7.98
CA LEU A 30 -1.66 1.00 9.25
C LEU A 30 -2.25 2.16 10.06
N ARG A 31 -2.55 3.29 9.42
CA ARG A 31 -3.17 4.44 10.09
C ARG A 31 -4.52 4.08 10.68
N ASP A 32 -5.39 3.39 9.94
CA ASP A 32 -6.69 2.93 10.44
C ASP A 32 -6.56 2.05 11.69
N VAL A 33 -5.67 1.04 11.65
CA VAL A 33 -5.42 0.15 12.79
C VAL A 33 -4.82 0.93 13.97
N PHE A 34 -3.89 1.84 13.71
CA PHE A 34 -3.22 2.61 14.76
C PHE A 34 -4.21 3.59 15.43
N GLU A 35 -5.04 4.28 14.64
CA GLU A 35 -6.08 5.19 15.15
C GLU A 35 -7.09 4.43 16.02
N PHE A 36 -7.50 3.23 15.61
CA PHE A 36 -8.36 2.36 16.42
C PHE A 36 -7.76 2.03 17.80
N HIS A 37 -6.44 1.89 17.89
CA HIS A 37 -5.72 1.66 19.15
C HIS A 37 -5.26 2.95 19.85
N GLY A 38 -5.80 4.12 19.47
CA GLY A 38 -5.55 5.40 20.13
C GLY A 38 -4.38 6.21 19.57
N TYR A 39 -3.69 5.72 18.53
CA TYR A 39 -2.58 6.41 17.88
C TYR A 39 -3.08 7.23 16.68
N LYS A 40 -3.48 8.48 16.95
CA LYS A 40 -4.08 9.40 15.96
C LYS A 40 -3.04 10.04 15.02
N PHE A 41 -2.45 9.23 14.15
CA PHE A 41 -1.54 9.72 13.11
C PHE A 41 -2.28 10.03 11.80
N SER A 42 -1.74 10.94 10.99
CA SER A 42 -2.11 11.08 9.57
C SER A 42 -1.52 9.93 8.74
N GLU A 43 -2.00 9.74 7.51
CA GLU A 43 -1.38 8.78 6.59
C GLU A 43 0.08 9.16 6.31
N GLU A 44 0.33 10.46 6.13
CA GLU A 44 1.63 11.08 5.91
C GLU A 44 2.61 10.74 7.02
N THR A 45 2.20 10.89 8.29
CA THR A 45 3.03 10.54 9.44
C THR A 45 3.35 9.04 9.46
N VAL A 46 2.37 8.17 9.22
CA VAL A 46 2.61 6.72 9.12
C VAL A 46 3.56 6.37 7.98
N PHE A 47 3.40 6.99 6.80
CA PHE A 47 4.29 6.82 5.64
C PHE A 47 5.71 7.37 5.90
N GLY A 48 5.83 8.44 6.67
CA GLY A 48 7.13 8.94 7.11
C GLY A 48 7.84 7.94 8.01
N LEU A 49 7.12 7.40 9.00
CA LEU A 49 7.62 6.47 10.01
C LEU A 49 7.93 5.07 9.45
N ASP A 50 7.17 4.59 8.46
CA ASP A 50 7.43 3.31 7.80
C ASP A 50 8.65 3.34 6.86
N ARG A 51 9.20 4.55 6.65
CA ARG A 51 10.38 4.84 5.82
C ARG A 51 10.20 4.39 4.36
N SER A 52 8.96 4.26 3.90
CA SER A 52 8.66 3.66 2.59
C SER A 52 9.27 4.43 1.43
N LEU A 53 9.50 5.74 1.54
CA LEU A 53 10.15 6.51 0.48
C LEU A 53 11.50 5.88 0.14
N GLY A 54 11.70 5.58 -1.14
CA GLY A 54 12.93 5.02 -1.69
C GLY A 54 13.07 5.27 -3.18
N PHE A 55 14.05 4.59 -3.76
CA PHE A 55 14.12 4.44 -5.20
C PHE A 55 14.79 3.11 -5.52
N ALA A 56 14.28 2.43 -6.54
CA ALA A 56 14.82 1.18 -7.03
C ALA A 56 14.79 1.12 -8.56
N TYR A 57 15.91 0.75 -9.19
CA TYR A 57 16.03 0.41 -10.62
C TYR A 57 16.57 -1.01 -10.84
N TRP A 58 15.74 -1.95 -11.32
CA TRP A 58 16.05 -3.39 -11.43
C TRP A 58 15.90 -3.89 -12.87
N PRO A 59 17.01 -4.06 -13.62
CA PRO A 59 17.02 -4.87 -14.83
C PRO A 59 16.91 -6.36 -14.48
N MET A 60 15.98 -7.06 -15.12
CA MET A 60 15.62 -8.45 -14.88
C MET A 60 15.72 -9.24 -16.19
N LYS A 61 16.82 -9.96 -16.40
CA LYS A 61 17.17 -10.60 -17.69
C LYS A 61 16.13 -11.56 -18.28
N LYS A 62 15.25 -12.14 -17.46
CA LYS A 62 14.25 -13.14 -17.87
C LYS A 62 12.82 -12.78 -17.46
N ALA A 63 12.60 -11.58 -16.94
CA ALA A 63 11.27 -11.13 -16.53
C ALA A 63 10.60 -10.35 -17.66
N VAL A 64 9.28 -10.33 -17.63
CA VAL A 64 8.46 -9.49 -18.50
C VAL A 64 7.57 -8.63 -17.59
N PRO A 65 7.72 -7.30 -17.59
CA PRO A 65 8.70 -6.52 -18.37
C PRO A 65 10.14 -6.72 -17.86
N PRO A 66 11.17 -6.42 -18.68
CA PRO A 66 12.56 -6.69 -18.33
C PRO A 66 13.15 -5.68 -17.34
N ILE A 67 12.45 -4.59 -17.01
CA ILE A 67 12.95 -3.58 -16.08
C ILE A 67 11.85 -3.15 -15.12
N PHE A 68 12.17 -3.17 -13.83
CA PHE A 68 11.34 -2.62 -12.76
C PHE A 68 11.91 -1.29 -12.28
N ILE A 69 11.03 -0.31 -12.10
CA ILE A 69 11.32 0.90 -11.32
C ILE A 69 10.33 0.99 -10.15
N GLY A 70 10.81 1.40 -8.99
CA GLY A 70 9.99 1.48 -7.80
C GLY A 70 10.39 2.65 -6.90
N GLY A 71 9.39 3.21 -6.22
CA GLY A 71 9.57 4.34 -5.30
C GLY A 71 9.73 3.94 -3.84
N ARG A 72 9.87 2.63 -3.57
CA ARG A 72 9.98 2.09 -2.22
C ARG A 72 11.36 1.55 -1.91
N GLY A 73 11.84 1.80 -0.69
CA GLY A 73 13.21 1.44 -0.27
C GLY A 73 13.31 0.67 1.05
N SER A 74 12.25 0.57 1.84
CA SER A 74 12.28 0.03 3.21
C SER A 74 11.36 -1.19 3.39
N LYS A 75 11.31 -1.70 4.62
CA LYS A 75 10.48 -2.86 5.00
C LYS A 75 9.05 -2.47 5.43
N GLY A 76 8.69 -1.19 5.40
CA GLY A 76 7.34 -0.70 5.72
C GLY A 76 6.94 -0.99 7.18
N ILE A 77 6.08 -2.00 7.39
CA ILE A 77 5.53 -2.37 8.72
C ILE A 77 6.64 -2.55 9.75
N GLU A 78 7.72 -3.26 9.39
CA GLU A 78 8.83 -3.52 10.33
C GLU A 78 9.46 -2.23 10.84
N ASP A 79 9.62 -1.23 9.96
CA ASP A 79 10.26 0.04 10.29
C ASP A 79 9.40 0.89 11.23
N VAL A 80 8.12 1.09 10.90
CA VAL A 80 7.21 1.88 11.74
C VAL A 80 6.99 1.22 13.10
N CYS A 81 6.78 -0.09 13.13
CA CYS A 81 6.61 -0.83 14.37
C CYS A 81 7.86 -0.79 15.24
N ARG A 82 9.06 -0.92 14.64
CA ARG A 82 10.33 -0.79 15.37
C ARG A 82 10.51 0.61 15.94
N ILE A 83 10.22 1.67 15.17
CA ILE A 83 10.35 3.05 15.63
C ILE A 83 9.38 3.35 16.78
N LEU A 84 8.14 2.87 16.69
CA LEU A 84 7.10 3.09 17.69
C LEU A 84 7.12 2.06 18.83
N LYS A 85 8.03 1.07 18.80
CA LYS A 85 8.08 -0.07 19.72
C LYS A 85 6.78 -0.88 19.78
N ILE A 86 6.04 -0.92 18.67
CA ILE A 86 4.86 -1.77 18.50
C ILE A 86 5.36 -3.16 18.11
N GLN A 87 4.95 -4.19 18.83
CA GLN A 87 5.21 -5.56 18.39
C GLN A 87 4.23 -5.91 17.28
N TRP A 88 4.68 -6.64 16.28
CA TRP A 88 3.82 -7.04 15.18
C TRP A 88 4.16 -8.44 14.70
N LYS A 89 3.17 -9.11 14.09
CA LYS A 89 3.35 -10.43 13.48
C LYS A 89 2.48 -10.58 12.25
N ARG A 90 3.09 -10.97 11.12
CA ARG A 90 2.36 -11.52 9.98
C ARG A 90 2.05 -12.99 10.24
N LYS A 91 0.78 -13.35 10.11
CA LYS A 91 0.30 -14.73 10.18
C LYS A 91 -0.21 -15.15 8.81
N THR A 92 -0.13 -16.44 8.50
CA THR A 92 -0.60 -17.04 7.25
C THR A 92 -1.16 -18.43 7.52
N THR A 93 -2.03 -18.91 6.64
CA THR A 93 -2.47 -20.30 6.63
C THR A 93 -2.86 -20.74 5.22
N THR A 94 -2.76 -22.02 4.92
CA THR A 94 -3.21 -22.59 3.63
C THR A 94 -4.71 -22.86 3.61
N SER A 95 -5.37 -22.96 4.78
CA SER A 95 -6.82 -23.23 4.88
C SER A 95 -7.62 -21.94 4.83
N THR A 96 -8.41 -21.76 3.77
CA THR A 96 -9.34 -20.61 3.61
C THR A 96 -10.37 -20.54 4.73
N LYS A 97 -10.96 -21.69 5.11
CA LYS A 97 -11.92 -21.78 6.23
C LYS A 97 -11.29 -21.31 7.54
N LYS A 98 -10.09 -21.80 7.88
CA LYS A 98 -9.37 -21.36 9.09
C LYS A 98 -9.02 -19.87 9.04
N ALA A 99 -8.61 -19.39 7.87
CA ALA A 99 -8.29 -17.98 7.66
C ALA A 99 -9.50 -17.06 7.86
N TRP A 100 -10.68 -17.47 7.40
CA TRP A 100 -11.93 -16.75 7.63
C TRP A 100 -12.29 -16.75 9.11
N GLN A 101 -12.40 -17.93 9.73
CA GLN A 101 -12.76 -18.04 11.14
C GLN A 101 -11.86 -17.20 12.03
N THR A 102 -10.54 -17.25 11.80
CA THR A 102 -9.57 -16.50 12.62
C THR A 102 -9.80 -14.99 12.58
N VAL A 103 -10.12 -14.41 11.42
CA VAL A 103 -10.34 -12.96 11.31
C VAL A 103 -11.76 -12.58 11.71
N LYS A 104 -12.74 -13.46 11.48
CA LYS A 104 -14.11 -13.31 11.98
C LYS A 104 -14.11 -13.20 13.50
N ASP A 105 -13.42 -14.12 14.20
CA ASP A 105 -13.31 -14.10 15.66
C ASP A 105 -12.72 -12.77 16.18
N GLN A 106 -11.81 -12.12 15.43
CA GLN A 106 -11.29 -10.80 15.80
C GLN A 106 -12.35 -9.70 15.66
N ILE A 107 -13.13 -9.72 14.57
CA ILE A 107 -14.24 -8.78 14.37
C ILE A 107 -15.29 -8.96 15.47
N ASP A 108 -15.63 -10.21 15.82
CA ASP A 108 -16.56 -10.54 16.92
C ASP A 108 -16.04 -10.02 18.27
N ASN A 109 -14.73 -9.91 18.45
CA ASN A 109 -14.08 -9.30 19.60
C ASN A 109 -13.85 -7.78 19.44
N ASN A 110 -14.48 -7.14 18.46
CA ASN A 110 -14.38 -5.73 18.16
C ASN A 110 -12.94 -5.27 17.84
N ILE A 111 -12.18 -6.08 17.10
CA ILE A 111 -10.81 -5.78 16.67
C ILE A 111 -10.75 -5.76 15.14
N PRO A 112 -10.41 -4.62 14.50
CA PRO A 112 -10.26 -4.56 13.05
C PRO A 112 -8.99 -5.30 12.61
N VAL A 113 -9.05 -5.97 11.45
CA VAL A 113 -7.96 -6.85 11.02
C VAL A 113 -7.36 -6.36 9.71
N MET A 114 -6.07 -5.99 9.75
CA MET A 114 -5.34 -5.73 8.52
C MET A 114 -5.04 -7.03 7.77
N LEU A 115 -5.37 -7.06 6.48
CA LEU A 115 -5.25 -8.19 5.57
C LEU A 115 -4.30 -7.86 4.43
N GLN A 116 -3.61 -8.89 3.93
CA GLN A 116 -2.99 -8.85 2.61
C GLN A 116 -3.91 -9.57 1.63
N VAL A 117 -4.18 -8.96 0.48
CA VAL A 117 -5.12 -9.47 -0.53
C VAL A 117 -4.60 -9.23 -1.94
N ASP A 118 -5.11 -10.01 -2.89
CA ASP A 118 -5.02 -9.73 -4.32
C ASP A 118 -6.21 -8.90 -4.76
N MET A 119 -5.95 -7.62 -5.04
CA MET A 119 -7.01 -6.65 -5.34
C MET A 119 -7.83 -6.99 -6.58
N PHE A 120 -7.31 -7.83 -7.48
CA PHE A 120 -8.03 -8.29 -8.67
C PHE A 120 -9.36 -9.00 -8.34
N TYR A 121 -9.39 -9.74 -7.23
CA TYR A 121 -10.55 -10.53 -6.84
C TYR A 121 -11.60 -9.73 -6.05
N LEU A 122 -11.28 -8.54 -5.57
CA LEU A 122 -12.22 -7.70 -4.82
C LEU A 122 -13.31 -7.17 -5.75
N ASP A 123 -14.59 -7.31 -5.35
CA ASP A 123 -15.71 -7.06 -6.27
C ASP A 123 -15.76 -5.63 -6.81
N TYR A 124 -15.37 -4.65 -6.00
CA TYR A 124 -15.32 -3.24 -6.41
C TYR A 124 -14.19 -2.93 -7.40
N PHE A 125 -13.15 -3.78 -7.47
CA PHE A 125 -12.03 -3.70 -8.41
C PHE A 125 -12.15 -4.66 -9.61
N ARG A 126 -13.06 -5.63 -9.57
CA ARG A 126 -13.21 -6.64 -10.62
C ARG A 126 -13.40 -5.98 -11.99
N GLY A 127 -12.56 -6.37 -12.95
CA GLY A 127 -12.54 -5.81 -14.31
C GLY A 127 -11.87 -4.43 -14.44
N LYS A 128 -11.30 -3.86 -13.38
CA LYS A 128 -10.69 -2.51 -13.37
C LYS A 128 -9.20 -2.49 -13.02
N THR A 129 -8.65 -3.63 -12.66
CA THR A 129 -7.24 -3.78 -12.25
C THR A 129 -6.70 -5.14 -12.66
N SER A 130 -5.38 -5.26 -12.71
CA SER A 130 -4.66 -6.53 -12.83
C SER A 130 -4.35 -7.11 -11.44
N HIS A 131 -3.86 -8.36 -11.41
CA HIS A 131 -3.43 -9.04 -10.19
C HIS A 131 -2.35 -8.25 -9.44
N PHE A 132 -2.59 -8.03 -8.15
CA PHE A 132 -1.62 -7.50 -7.21
C PHE A 132 -1.92 -8.00 -5.79
N GLY A 133 -1.36 -9.16 -5.46
CA GLY A 133 -1.45 -9.79 -4.12
C GLY A 133 -0.66 -9.08 -3.01
N GLY A 134 -0.05 -7.93 -3.29
CA GLY A 134 0.64 -7.10 -2.30
C GLY A 134 -0.26 -6.05 -1.64
N HIS A 135 -1.55 -6.00 -2.01
CA HIS A 135 -2.48 -4.98 -1.55
C HIS A 135 -2.85 -5.17 -0.08
N MET A 136 -2.98 -4.05 0.64
CA MET A 136 -3.30 -4.04 2.08
C MET A 136 -4.64 -3.34 2.29
N ILE A 137 -5.52 -3.99 3.03
CA ILE A 137 -6.84 -3.48 3.43
C ILE A 137 -7.08 -3.80 4.91
N VAL A 138 -8.10 -3.20 5.52
CA VAL A 138 -8.56 -3.53 6.87
C VAL A 138 -9.98 -4.08 6.80
N LEU A 139 -10.20 -5.27 7.34
CA LEU A 139 -11.53 -5.81 7.60
C LEU A 139 -12.10 -5.13 8.85
N ALA A 140 -13.26 -4.50 8.70
CA ALA A 140 -13.93 -3.73 9.74
C ALA A 140 -15.32 -4.27 10.08
N GLY A 141 -15.81 -5.26 9.35
CA GLY A 141 -17.09 -5.89 9.63
C GLY A 141 -17.45 -6.95 8.60
N TYR A 142 -18.56 -7.63 8.83
CA TYR A 142 -19.15 -8.59 7.91
C TYR A 142 -20.65 -8.71 8.14
N ASP A 143 -21.36 -9.28 7.16
CA ASP A 143 -22.76 -9.67 7.25
C ASP A 143 -22.88 -11.09 6.66
N GLU A 144 -23.11 -12.09 7.51
CA GLU A 144 -23.20 -13.47 7.06
C GLU A 144 -24.47 -13.76 6.26
N GLN A 145 -25.58 -13.09 6.56
CA GLN A 145 -26.83 -13.29 5.81
C GLN A 145 -26.71 -12.77 4.38
N ARG A 146 -26.02 -11.63 4.21
CA ARG A 146 -25.72 -11.08 2.88
C ARG A 146 -24.51 -11.72 2.22
N GLY A 147 -23.70 -12.47 2.97
CA GLY A 147 -22.46 -13.03 2.49
C GLY A 147 -21.45 -11.94 2.11
N GLU A 148 -21.39 -10.85 2.88
CA GLU A 148 -20.53 -9.69 2.61
C GLU A 148 -19.48 -9.47 3.70
N ALA A 149 -18.33 -8.95 3.31
CA ALA A 149 -17.33 -8.35 4.18
C ALA A 149 -17.23 -6.84 3.91
N TYR A 150 -17.00 -6.08 4.98
CA TYR A 150 -16.84 -4.64 4.94
C TYR A 150 -15.39 -4.27 5.20
N VAL A 151 -14.74 -3.69 4.19
CA VAL A 151 -13.30 -3.46 4.16
C VAL A 151 -12.94 -2.03 3.82
N THR A 152 -11.78 -1.58 4.27
CA THR A 152 -11.19 -0.31 3.84
C THR A 152 -10.49 -0.44 2.51
N ASP A 153 -10.36 0.67 1.78
CA ASP A 153 -9.43 0.75 0.65
C ASP A 153 -9.05 2.21 0.36
N VAL A 154 -8.00 2.41 -0.43
CA VAL A 154 -7.47 3.72 -0.82
C VAL A 154 -8.52 4.57 -1.55
N GLN A 155 -8.27 5.87 -1.60
CA GLN A 155 -8.98 6.77 -2.49
C GLN A 155 -8.57 6.48 -3.93
N ASN A 156 -9.50 5.98 -4.75
CA ASN A 156 -9.23 5.68 -6.15
C ASN A 156 -10.48 5.90 -7.00
N LYS A 157 -10.36 6.78 -7.99
CA LYS A 157 -11.46 7.19 -8.90
C LYS A 157 -12.16 6.01 -9.57
N LYS A 158 -11.45 4.89 -9.82
CA LYS A 158 -11.99 3.68 -10.46
C LYS A 158 -13.02 2.95 -9.57
N ILE A 159 -12.93 3.12 -8.25
CA ILE A 159 -13.76 2.39 -7.28
C ILE A 159 -14.65 3.29 -6.42
N GLU A 160 -14.39 4.59 -6.37
CA GLU A 160 -15.02 5.52 -5.42
C GLU A 160 -16.56 5.50 -5.46
N ALA A 161 -17.16 5.32 -6.64
CA ALA A 161 -18.61 5.18 -6.81
C ALA A 161 -19.23 3.96 -6.11
N LYS A 162 -18.41 3.00 -5.66
CA LYS A 162 -18.83 1.81 -4.89
C LYS A 162 -18.63 1.99 -3.38
N ARG A 163 -18.05 3.11 -2.93
CA ARG A 163 -17.83 3.36 -1.50
C ARG A 163 -19.16 3.61 -0.82
N ARG A 164 -19.37 2.94 0.31
CA ARG A 164 -20.55 3.10 1.15
C ARG A 164 -20.49 4.43 1.90
N LYS A 165 -21.61 4.83 2.50
CA LYS A 165 -21.73 6.07 3.29
C LYS A 165 -20.83 6.08 4.53
N ASP A 166 -20.50 4.90 5.07
CA ASP A 166 -19.58 4.71 6.19
C ASP A 166 -18.09 4.77 5.77
N GLY A 167 -17.80 5.00 4.49
CA GLY A 167 -16.46 5.06 3.94
C GLY A 167 -15.87 3.71 3.52
N LEU A 168 -16.54 2.59 3.83
CA LEU A 168 -16.07 1.24 3.54
C LEU A 168 -16.53 0.75 2.16
N PHE A 169 -15.96 -0.37 1.73
CA PHE A 169 -16.43 -1.13 0.58
C PHE A 169 -17.04 -2.46 1.03
N ALA A 170 -18.09 -2.89 0.34
CA ALA A 170 -18.60 -4.26 0.44
C ALA A 170 -17.95 -5.14 -0.63
N THR A 171 -17.56 -6.36 -0.26
CA THR A 171 -17.20 -7.44 -1.19
C THR A 171 -17.74 -8.75 -0.62
N SER A 172 -18.13 -9.68 -1.48
CA SER A 172 -18.63 -10.98 -1.05
C SER A 172 -17.56 -11.76 -0.28
N LEU A 173 -17.99 -12.60 0.66
CA LEU A 173 -17.11 -13.49 1.41
C LEU A 173 -16.34 -14.44 0.48
N ASN A 174 -16.94 -14.86 -0.64
CA ASN A 174 -16.26 -15.67 -1.64
C ASN A 174 -15.15 -14.89 -2.34
N SER A 175 -15.43 -13.68 -2.82
CA SER A 175 -14.43 -12.80 -3.45
C SER A 175 -13.30 -12.45 -2.49
N LEU A 176 -13.60 -12.21 -1.21
CA LEU A 176 -12.57 -12.01 -0.19
C LEU A 176 -11.73 -13.27 0.04
N ALA A 177 -12.33 -14.47 0.02
CA ALA A 177 -11.61 -15.72 0.14
C ALA A 177 -10.68 -15.98 -1.07
N GLU A 178 -11.13 -15.70 -2.29
CA GLU A 178 -10.29 -15.74 -3.50
C GLU A 178 -9.14 -14.73 -3.41
N ALA A 179 -9.44 -13.48 -3.06
CA ALA A 179 -8.46 -12.41 -2.91
C ALA A 179 -7.37 -12.78 -1.90
N ARG A 180 -7.74 -13.39 -0.77
CA ARG A 180 -6.80 -13.81 0.29
C ARG A 180 -6.00 -15.05 -0.09
N SER A 181 -6.59 -15.98 -0.83
CA SER A 181 -5.96 -17.27 -1.18
C SER A 181 -5.22 -17.28 -2.51
N SER A 182 -5.31 -16.19 -3.29
CA SER A 182 -4.61 -16.03 -4.58
C SER A 182 -3.18 -16.54 -4.55
N THR A 183 -2.85 -17.37 -5.54
CA THR A 183 -1.50 -17.92 -5.75
C THR A 183 -0.71 -17.12 -6.78
N PHE A 184 -1.30 -16.07 -7.34
CA PHE A 184 -0.73 -15.28 -8.42
C PHE A 184 0.59 -14.61 -7.98
N LYS A 185 1.59 -14.69 -8.86
CA LYS A 185 2.94 -14.19 -8.61
C LYS A 185 3.04 -12.71 -9.03
N PRO A 186 3.93 -11.92 -8.42
CA PRO A 186 5.00 -12.32 -7.49
C PRO A 186 4.63 -12.26 -6.00
N PHE A 187 3.47 -11.71 -5.66
CA PHE A 187 3.11 -11.40 -4.27
C PHE A 187 1.89 -12.20 -3.76
N PRO A 188 1.90 -13.54 -3.73
CA PRO A 188 0.73 -14.28 -3.25
C PRO A 188 0.43 -13.93 -1.77
N PRO A 189 -0.81 -13.56 -1.41
CA PRO A 189 -1.12 -13.11 -0.05
C PRO A 189 -1.03 -14.24 0.99
N ARG A 190 -1.31 -15.50 0.60
CA ARG A 190 -1.25 -16.69 1.47
C ARG A 190 -2.15 -16.59 2.70
N ASN A 191 -3.36 -16.05 2.49
CA ASN A 191 -4.34 -15.75 3.52
C ASN A 191 -3.76 -14.93 4.68
N ALA A 192 -2.88 -13.97 4.42
CA ALA A 192 -2.18 -13.28 5.49
C ALA A 192 -3.07 -12.28 6.24
N TRP A 193 -2.83 -12.19 7.55
CA TRP A 193 -3.33 -11.12 8.42
C TRP A 193 -2.23 -10.67 9.38
N PHE A 194 -2.39 -9.47 9.93
CA PHE A 194 -1.39 -8.83 10.78
C PHE A 194 -1.95 -8.61 12.18
N ILE A 195 -1.13 -8.95 13.18
CA ILE A 195 -1.42 -8.72 14.59
C ILE A 195 -0.47 -7.64 15.08
N PHE A 196 -0.98 -6.68 15.84
CA PHE A 196 -0.21 -5.60 16.46
C PHE A 196 -0.45 -5.62 17.97
N VAL A 197 0.61 -5.44 18.75
CA VAL A 197 0.56 -5.30 20.20
C VAL A 197 1.25 -3.98 20.55
N PHE A 198 0.45 -3.04 21.01
CA PHE A 198 0.90 -1.67 21.31
C PHE A 198 1.52 -1.62 22.71
N PRO A 199 2.63 -0.88 22.88
CA PRO A 199 3.25 -0.72 24.19
C PRO A 199 2.36 0.15 25.10
N ARG A 200 2.52 -0.02 26.43
CA ARG A 200 1.86 0.85 27.42
C ARG A 200 2.34 2.30 27.32
N GLU A 201 3.63 2.48 27.05
CA GLU A 201 4.25 3.79 26.86
C GLU A 201 4.67 3.96 25.40
N SER A 202 4.18 5.01 24.75
CA SER A 202 4.51 5.31 23.37
C SER A 202 5.84 6.07 23.26
N VAL A 203 6.52 5.88 22.13
CA VAL A 203 7.69 6.70 21.80
C VAL A 203 7.22 8.13 21.50
N PRO A 204 7.82 9.18 22.08
CA PRO A 204 7.48 10.56 21.75
C PRO A 204 7.55 10.79 20.24
N LEU A 205 6.49 11.39 19.67
CA LEU A 205 6.35 11.53 18.21
C LEU A 205 7.53 12.27 17.60
N GLU A 206 8.02 13.32 18.25
CA GLU A 206 9.21 14.08 17.85
C GLU A 206 10.43 13.17 17.65
N LYS A 207 10.69 12.27 18.62
CA LYS A 207 11.81 11.32 18.54
C LYS A 207 11.60 10.34 17.39
N ALA A 208 10.39 9.81 17.26
CA ALA A 208 10.04 8.86 16.19
C ALA A 208 10.24 9.50 14.79
N VAL A 209 9.71 10.71 14.58
CA VAL A 209 9.80 11.47 13.33
C VAL A 209 11.26 11.81 13.01
N LYS A 210 12.03 12.32 13.99
CA LYS A 210 13.46 12.65 13.80
C LYS A 210 14.27 11.42 13.39
N THR A 211 14.04 10.28 14.05
CA THR A 211 14.69 9.01 13.71
C THR A 211 14.30 8.53 12.31
N ALA A 212 13.02 8.60 11.96
CA ALA A 212 12.52 8.18 10.65
C ALA A 212 13.15 9.01 9.51
N ILE A 213 13.12 10.34 9.61
CA ILE A 213 13.70 11.25 8.61
C ILE A 213 15.19 10.99 8.44
N LYS A 214 15.95 10.91 9.54
CA LYS A 214 17.39 10.61 9.50
C LYS A 214 17.66 9.31 8.76
N ASN A 215 16.95 8.24 9.12
CA ASN A 215 17.20 6.93 8.56
C ASN A 215 16.75 6.80 7.10
N THR A 216 15.69 7.51 6.69
CA THR A 216 15.26 7.59 5.29
C THR A 216 16.28 8.35 4.44
N ALA A 217 16.78 9.50 4.93
CA ALA A 217 17.84 10.25 4.25
C ALA A 217 19.10 9.40 4.07
N GLU A 218 19.53 8.70 5.12
CA GLU A 218 20.70 7.82 5.07
C GLU A 218 20.55 6.71 4.01
N SER A 219 19.40 6.04 3.95
CA SER A 219 19.15 5.00 2.93
C SER A 219 19.14 5.54 1.50
N PHE A 220 18.76 6.80 1.29
CA PHE A 220 18.81 7.45 -0.02
C PHE A 220 20.21 7.86 -0.45
N LEU A 221 20.97 8.43 0.47
CA LEU A 221 22.29 9.02 0.20
C LEU A 221 23.39 7.95 0.18
N ASN A 222 23.29 6.96 1.07
CA ASN A 222 24.27 5.90 1.27
C ASN A 222 23.68 4.50 1.01
N PRO A 223 23.11 4.23 -0.18
CA PRO A 223 22.56 2.92 -0.48
C PRO A 223 23.66 1.86 -0.61
N PRO A 224 23.38 0.60 -0.21
CA PRO A 224 24.35 -0.50 -0.25
C PRO A 224 24.74 -0.92 -1.68
N ILE A 225 23.89 -0.62 -2.68
CA ILE A 225 24.12 -0.93 -4.08
C ILE A 225 23.73 0.24 -4.99
N LYS A 226 24.28 0.26 -6.22
CA LYS A 226 24.09 1.36 -7.19
C LYS A 226 22.67 1.46 -7.77
N ASN A 227 21.79 0.53 -7.46
CA ASN A 227 20.43 0.47 -7.99
C ASN A 227 19.42 1.19 -7.07
N LEU A 228 19.81 1.52 -5.84
CA LEU A 228 18.95 2.14 -4.84
C LEU A 228 19.23 3.64 -4.67
N GLY A 229 18.25 4.35 -4.12
CA GLY A 229 18.40 5.74 -3.67
C GLY A 229 18.88 6.67 -4.78
N VAL A 230 19.69 7.68 -4.43
CA VAL A 230 20.22 8.67 -5.39
C VAL A 230 21.09 8.01 -6.47
N LYS A 231 21.88 6.99 -6.10
CA LYS A 231 22.71 6.24 -7.06
C LYS A 231 21.84 5.53 -8.10
N GLY A 232 20.73 4.95 -7.66
CA GLY A 232 19.72 4.32 -8.51
C GLY A 232 19.06 5.32 -9.45
N ILE A 233 18.66 6.50 -8.96
CA ILE A 233 18.05 7.54 -9.79
C ILE A 233 19.00 7.95 -10.91
N ARG A 234 20.28 8.20 -10.58
CA ARG A 234 21.32 8.52 -11.57
C ARG A 234 21.54 7.38 -12.57
N ARG A 235 21.45 6.13 -12.12
CA ARG A 235 21.51 4.96 -13.01
C ARG A 235 20.31 4.92 -13.95
N PHE A 236 19.09 5.07 -13.44
CA PHE A 236 17.88 5.11 -14.24
C PHE A 236 17.96 6.20 -15.32
N ALA A 237 18.33 7.43 -14.98
CA ALA A 237 18.46 8.53 -15.93
C ALA A 237 19.41 8.20 -17.11
N LYS A 238 20.50 7.48 -16.85
CA LYS A 238 21.45 7.06 -17.89
C LYS A 238 20.96 5.88 -18.74
N GLN A 239 20.02 5.09 -18.22
CA GLN A 239 19.60 3.84 -18.84
C GLN A 239 18.28 3.99 -19.60
N VAL A 240 17.35 4.82 -19.10
CA VAL A 240 16.03 5.01 -19.71
C VAL A 240 16.12 5.48 -21.15
N VAL A 241 17.07 6.36 -21.46
CA VAL A 241 17.35 6.84 -22.83
C VAL A 241 17.87 5.74 -23.77
N LYS A 242 18.34 4.62 -23.22
CA LYS A 242 18.86 3.46 -23.98
C LYS A 242 17.83 2.33 -24.09
N TRP A 243 16.67 2.45 -23.43
CA TRP A 243 15.63 1.42 -23.48
C TRP A 243 15.13 1.14 -24.91
N PRO A 244 14.95 2.14 -25.81
CA PRO A 244 14.57 1.87 -27.20
C PRO A 244 15.55 0.95 -27.94
N ASP A 245 16.83 1.02 -27.59
CA ASP A 245 17.87 0.22 -28.25
C ASP A 245 18.06 -1.17 -27.62
N THR A 246 17.69 -1.30 -26.34
CA THR A 246 18.04 -2.48 -25.52
C THR A 246 16.86 -3.38 -25.19
N ILE A 247 15.63 -2.85 -25.13
CA ILE A 247 14.41 -3.63 -24.92
C ILE A 247 13.86 -4.05 -26.28
N ARG A 248 14.01 -5.33 -26.60
CA ARG A 248 13.59 -5.92 -27.88
C ARG A 248 12.53 -7.00 -27.68
N GLY A 249 11.86 -7.36 -28.76
CA GLY A 249 10.84 -8.41 -28.79
C GLY A 249 9.43 -7.91 -28.44
N THR A 250 8.50 -8.87 -28.41
CA THR A 250 7.07 -8.65 -28.19
C THR A 250 6.57 -9.47 -27.01
N VAL A 251 5.41 -9.06 -26.47
CA VAL A 251 4.69 -9.75 -25.41
C VAL A 251 3.19 -9.68 -25.72
N TYR A 252 2.42 -10.68 -25.32
CA TYR A 252 0.96 -10.56 -25.33
C TYR A 252 0.52 -9.44 -24.39
N ASP A 253 -0.38 -8.60 -24.86
CA ASP A 253 -0.98 -7.54 -24.06
C ASP A 253 -1.55 -8.14 -22.76
N PRO A 254 -1.05 -7.77 -21.56
CA PRO A 254 -1.51 -8.34 -20.30
C PRO A 254 -2.90 -7.84 -19.87
N ILE A 255 -3.51 -6.94 -20.64
CA ILE A 255 -4.86 -6.43 -20.42
C ILE A 255 -5.82 -7.16 -21.37
N GLN A 256 -5.53 -7.14 -22.67
CA GLN A 256 -6.44 -7.69 -23.68
C GLN A 256 -6.16 -9.15 -24.04
N PHE A 257 -4.93 -9.64 -23.85
CA PHE A 257 -4.43 -10.97 -24.21
C PHE A 257 -4.70 -11.42 -25.66
N LYS A 258 -5.08 -10.50 -26.56
CA LYS A 258 -5.48 -10.79 -27.95
C LYS A 258 -4.41 -10.42 -28.97
N THR A 259 -3.51 -9.50 -28.62
CA THR A 259 -2.52 -8.95 -29.55
C THR A 259 -1.14 -8.91 -28.91
N GLN A 260 -0.11 -9.08 -29.73
CA GLN A 260 1.26 -8.81 -29.30
C GLN A 260 1.56 -7.32 -29.37
N ILE A 261 2.23 -6.81 -28.33
CA ILE A 261 2.71 -5.43 -28.25
C ILE A 261 4.23 -5.42 -28.10
N PRO A 262 4.93 -4.35 -28.53
CA PRO A 262 6.37 -4.21 -28.25
C PRO A 262 6.65 -4.26 -26.76
N MET A 263 7.66 -5.04 -26.34
CA MET A 263 8.03 -5.16 -24.93
C MET A 263 8.42 -3.81 -24.30
N LEU A 264 9.01 -2.93 -25.11
CA LEU A 264 9.29 -1.54 -24.73
C LEU A 264 8.01 -0.80 -24.32
N LYS A 265 6.93 -0.92 -25.10
CA LYS A 265 5.65 -0.26 -24.81
C LYS A 265 5.10 -0.69 -23.46
N LEU A 266 5.13 -1.99 -23.15
CA LEU A 266 4.72 -2.49 -21.84
C LEU A 266 5.60 -1.95 -20.72
N ASN A 267 6.93 -1.95 -20.90
CA ASN A 267 7.87 -1.49 -19.89
C ASN A 267 7.72 0.01 -19.58
N LEU A 268 7.50 0.84 -20.62
CA LEU A 268 7.24 2.27 -20.50
C LEU A 268 5.90 2.53 -19.77
N PHE A 269 4.83 1.85 -20.18
CA PHE A 269 3.53 1.95 -19.53
C PHE A 269 3.57 1.56 -18.05
N LEU A 270 4.23 0.45 -17.71
CA LEU A 270 4.37 0.03 -16.31
C LEU A 270 5.24 0.99 -15.50
N ALA A 271 6.27 1.57 -16.10
CA ALA A 271 7.06 2.62 -15.46
C ALA A 271 6.20 3.86 -15.13
N TYR A 272 5.36 4.33 -16.07
CA TYR A 272 4.35 5.37 -15.80
C TYR A 272 3.44 4.95 -14.64
N ALA A 273 2.86 3.74 -14.70
CA ALA A 273 1.94 3.26 -13.68
C ALA A 273 2.58 3.19 -12.29
N PHE A 274 3.85 2.76 -12.18
CA PHE A 274 4.57 2.74 -10.89
C PHE A 274 4.92 4.13 -10.35
N ILE A 275 5.08 5.12 -11.23
CA ILE A 275 5.32 6.51 -10.81
C ILE A 275 4.03 7.18 -10.36
N GLU A 276 2.94 7.02 -11.12
CA GLU A 276 1.71 7.82 -10.91
C GLU A 276 0.53 7.07 -10.27
N GLU A 277 0.26 5.82 -10.66
CA GLU A 277 -1.03 5.16 -10.37
C GLU A 277 -0.97 4.04 -9.32
N ALA A 278 0.17 3.35 -9.15
CA ALA A 278 0.28 2.12 -8.37
C ALA A 278 0.39 2.36 -6.85
N GLY A 279 -0.55 3.14 -6.29
CA GLY A 279 -0.59 3.46 -4.86
C GLY A 279 0.53 4.40 -4.41
N SER A 280 1.12 5.17 -5.33
CA SER A 280 2.18 6.14 -5.06
C SER A 280 1.67 7.52 -4.63
N GLY A 281 0.39 7.81 -4.89
CA GLY A 281 -0.17 9.15 -4.73
C GLY A 281 0.41 10.19 -5.70
N GLY A 282 1.01 9.73 -6.81
CA GLY A 282 1.68 10.56 -7.80
C GLY A 282 3.14 10.91 -7.46
N GLY A 283 3.95 11.14 -8.49
CA GLY A 283 5.34 11.57 -8.35
C GLY A 283 6.19 10.56 -7.56
N LEU A 284 5.92 9.26 -7.68
CA LEU A 284 6.71 8.17 -7.09
C LEU A 284 6.88 8.36 -5.56
N PHE A 285 5.76 8.54 -4.83
CA PHE A 285 5.66 8.75 -3.37
C PHE A 285 6.16 10.10 -2.82
N ARG A 286 6.63 11.01 -3.67
CA ARG A 286 7.22 12.26 -3.20
C ARG A 286 6.18 13.25 -2.72
N ARG A 287 4.96 13.20 -3.26
CA ARG A 287 3.85 14.06 -2.79
C ARG A 287 3.45 13.75 -1.35
N ILE A 288 3.23 12.48 -1.02
CA ILE A 288 2.91 12.07 0.35
C ILE A 288 4.08 12.35 1.31
N TYR A 289 5.32 12.08 0.89
CA TYR A 289 6.48 12.39 1.74
C TYR A 289 6.72 13.90 1.91
N SER A 290 6.41 14.72 0.91
CA SER A 290 6.43 16.19 1.02
C SER A 290 5.45 16.66 2.10
N ARG A 291 4.22 16.14 2.11
CA ARG A 291 3.23 16.47 3.16
C ARG A 291 3.68 16.01 4.55
N PHE A 292 4.28 14.82 4.64
CA PHE A 292 4.94 14.36 5.88
C PHE A 292 6.03 15.33 6.37
N LEU A 293 6.93 15.76 5.49
CA LEU A 293 7.99 16.71 5.86
C LEU A 293 7.42 18.04 6.35
N ARG A 294 6.28 18.49 5.81
CA ARG A 294 5.57 19.67 6.27
C ARG A 294 5.00 19.46 7.67
N GLU A 295 4.30 18.35 7.92
CA GLU A 295 3.82 18.00 9.27
C GLU A 295 4.98 17.90 10.28
N ALA A 296 6.06 17.22 9.89
CA ALA A 296 7.27 17.08 10.69
C ALA A 296 7.94 18.43 11.01
N SER A 297 7.83 19.42 10.12
CA SER A 297 8.35 20.77 10.37
C SER A 297 7.63 21.45 11.55
N HIS A 298 6.32 21.19 11.71
CA HIS A 298 5.54 21.68 12.84
C HIS A 298 5.85 20.89 14.11
N ILE A 299 5.91 19.55 14.02
CA ILE A 299 6.23 18.67 15.15
C ILE A 299 7.61 18.96 15.73
N LEU A 300 8.61 19.21 14.88
CA LEU A 300 10.00 19.43 15.30
C LEU A 300 10.40 20.91 15.37
N HIS A 301 9.47 21.83 15.11
CA HIS A 301 9.72 23.27 15.01
C HIS A 301 10.92 23.62 14.09
N ALA A 302 11.04 22.92 12.96
CA ALA A 302 12.22 22.96 12.10
C ALA A 302 11.91 23.48 10.68
N LYS A 303 12.15 24.79 10.44
CA LYS A 303 11.95 25.45 9.13
C LYS A 303 12.71 24.78 7.97
N THR A 304 13.81 24.10 8.24
CA THR A 304 14.56 23.34 7.22
C THR A 304 13.72 22.20 6.63
N LEU A 305 12.81 21.59 7.40
CA LEU A 305 11.92 20.55 6.91
C LEU A 305 10.83 21.08 5.99
N GLU A 306 10.37 22.32 6.21
CA GLU A 306 9.47 23.00 5.28
C GLU A 306 10.15 23.28 3.93
N LYS A 307 11.42 23.75 3.96
CA LYS A 307 12.22 23.87 2.73
C LYS A 307 12.40 22.52 2.03
N ALA A 308 12.68 21.46 2.78
CA ALA A 308 12.80 20.11 2.23
C ALA A 308 11.47 19.59 1.65
N SER A 309 10.34 19.89 2.28
CA SER A 309 9.00 19.59 1.78
C SER A 309 8.77 20.22 0.41
N ASN A 310 9.13 21.50 0.23
CA ASN A 310 9.02 22.21 -1.04
C ASN A 310 9.96 21.64 -2.11
N LEU A 311 11.18 21.23 -1.76
CA LEU A 311 12.06 20.54 -2.72
C LEU A 311 11.50 19.17 -3.12
N MET A 312 10.87 18.47 -2.18
CA MET A 312 10.24 17.18 -2.44
C MET A 312 9.03 17.31 -3.38
N ILE A 313 8.24 18.40 -3.29
CA ILE A 313 7.14 18.63 -4.22
C ILE A 313 7.65 18.90 -5.63
N LYS A 314 8.69 19.73 -5.79
CA LYS A 314 9.35 19.95 -7.08
C LYS A 314 9.90 18.65 -7.66
N SER A 315 10.48 17.79 -6.82
CA SER A 315 10.90 16.46 -7.27
C SER A 315 9.72 15.61 -7.73
N ALA A 316 8.58 15.67 -7.04
CA ALA A 316 7.37 14.95 -7.43
C ALA A 316 6.87 15.40 -8.81
N ASP A 317 6.84 16.71 -9.06
CA ASP A 317 6.40 17.29 -10.34
C ASP A 317 7.28 16.82 -11.51
N ILE A 318 8.61 16.81 -11.32
CA ILE A 318 9.55 16.27 -12.33
C ILE A 318 9.30 14.78 -12.58
N TRP A 319 9.01 13.98 -11.55
CA TRP A 319 8.66 12.57 -11.75
C TRP A 319 7.36 12.39 -12.53
N THR A 320 6.36 13.25 -12.28
CA THR A 320 5.12 13.27 -13.06
C THR A 320 5.37 13.63 -14.52
N GLU A 321 6.20 14.63 -14.79
CA GLU A 321 6.60 14.97 -16.17
C GLU A 321 7.28 13.79 -16.87
N ILE A 322 8.24 13.13 -16.20
CA ILE A 322 8.89 11.92 -16.71
C ILE A 322 7.86 10.84 -17.00
N ALA A 323 6.93 10.58 -16.08
CA ALA A 323 5.91 9.55 -16.26
C ALA A 323 5.05 9.82 -17.50
N ASN A 324 4.64 11.08 -17.72
CA ASN A 324 3.86 11.47 -18.88
C ASN A 324 4.62 11.24 -20.19
N ILE A 325 5.94 11.52 -20.22
CA ILE A 325 6.80 11.20 -21.37
C ILE A 325 6.88 9.70 -21.64
N LEU A 326 6.83 8.86 -20.59
CA LEU A 326 6.83 7.40 -20.76
C LEU A 326 5.47 6.86 -21.24
N LEU A 327 4.39 7.63 -21.12
CA LEU A 327 3.06 7.21 -21.54
C LEU A 327 2.79 7.48 -23.04
N THR A 328 3.45 8.50 -23.61
CA THR A 328 3.34 8.90 -25.03
C THR A 328 4.09 7.96 -25.96
#